data_AF-A0A3C0ZDL4-F1
#
_entry.id   AF-A0A3C0ZDL4-F1
#
_cell.length_a   1.000
_cell.length_b   1.000
_cell.length_c   1.000
_cell.angle_alpha   90.00
_cell.angle_beta   90.00
_cell.angle_gamma   90.00
#
_symmetry.space_group_name_H-M   'P 1'
#
loop_
_entity.id
_entity.type
_entity.pdbx_description
1 polymer ?
#
loop_
_entity_poly.entity_id
_entity_poly.type
_entity_poly.pdbx_seq_one_letter_code
_entity_poly.pdbx_strand_id
1 'polypeptide(L)'
;GGRSPLERRGGKDLGGFGLGLKTASFYRCRKLTVISSGKDGAHSLRWDLDVLASQQDGGWHLLEGPFPELDDLNKDLNDAGHGTMVIWEELDRIISSKFTVDDWLNLIDQIESHLSMVFHRYLEIKDKLTIRINGKAIKPWDPFLSGHPSKPWNSPVQPFKNTQIKIECHVLPHKDRLTAQELKAAEGPNGWIAQQGFYVYRNERLIVAGSWLGLKSSDSQRKAWVKDEIHKLARIRLDIPNTMDIEWEIDIRKAVARPPVYLRKWLASHAEDTRNRARKVFIYRGKITQTTIDKGEVKQAWNAEHSASGMRYKIDLEHPAISSVIENAGDLLPNLKAMLRVIEETVPIQRIWLDTAENKEAPHTGFSGEPSTEVLEVLTTLYRNMVQIKGMTPEQAKKSLHKTEPFNNYANLIEELSE
;
A
#
# COMPACT_ATOMS: atom_id res chain seq x y z
N GLY A 1 25.14 -2.07 24.11
CA GLY A 1 24.58 -3.34 23.65
C GLY A 1 25.28 -4.53 24.27
N GLY A 2 25.20 -4.67 25.60
CA GLY A 2 25.89 -5.71 26.36
C GLY A 2 24.98 -6.69 27.11
N ARG A 3 23.66 -6.63 26.88
CA ARG A 3 22.71 -7.58 27.49
C ARG A 3 22.53 -8.79 26.60
N SER A 4 22.55 -9.98 27.20
CA SER A 4 22.36 -11.24 26.50
C SER A 4 21.01 -11.27 25.79
N PRO A 5 20.89 -11.86 24.57
CA PRO A 5 19.59 -12.10 23.93
C PRO A 5 18.64 -12.97 24.77
N LEU A 6 19.17 -13.69 25.76
CA LEU A 6 18.40 -14.52 26.69
C LEU A 6 17.82 -13.72 27.88
N GLU A 7 18.28 -12.49 28.11
CA GLU A 7 17.77 -11.65 29.18
C GLU A 7 16.40 -11.04 28.83
N ARG A 8 15.52 -10.97 29.84
CA ARG A 8 14.22 -10.32 29.69
C ARG A 8 14.40 -8.81 29.46
N ARG A 9 13.95 -8.33 28.31
CA ARG A 9 14.00 -6.92 27.94
C ARG A 9 12.73 -6.16 28.33
N GLY A 10 12.83 -4.84 28.42
CA GLY A 10 11.67 -3.98 28.65
C GLY A 10 10.70 -4.03 27.47
N GLY A 11 9.40 -3.90 27.74
CA GLY A 11 8.36 -4.04 26.71
C GLY A 11 8.44 -3.03 25.56
N LYS A 12 9.15 -1.90 25.75
CA LYS A 12 9.38 -0.87 24.72
C LYS A 12 10.76 -0.96 24.05
N ASP A 13 11.61 -1.93 24.43
CA ASP A 13 12.94 -2.10 23.85
C ASP A 13 12.83 -2.58 22.39
N LEU A 14 13.57 -1.92 21.50
CA LEU A 14 13.69 -2.29 20.08
C LEU A 14 14.92 -3.16 19.78
N GLY A 15 15.84 -3.29 20.74
CA GLY A 15 17.01 -4.15 20.66
C GLY A 15 16.67 -5.62 20.93
N GLY A 16 17.35 -6.53 20.23
CA GLY A 16 17.25 -7.98 20.46
C GLY A 16 18.62 -8.62 20.66
N PHE A 17 19.51 -8.47 19.67
CA PHE A 17 20.74 -9.26 19.58
C PHE A 17 22.03 -8.59 20.10
N GLY A 18 22.02 -7.29 20.41
CA GLY A 18 23.23 -6.57 20.87
C GLY A 18 24.34 -6.35 19.83
N LEU A 19 24.15 -6.83 18.60
CA LEU A 19 25.12 -6.70 17.50
C LEU A 19 24.83 -5.51 16.56
N GLY A 20 23.62 -4.97 16.59
CA GLY A 20 23.11 -4.03 15.58
C GLY A 20 24.01 -2.85 15.24
N LEU A 21 24.58 -2.17 16.25
CA LEU A 21 25.48 -1.02 16.02
C LEU A 21 26.73 -1.45 15.23
N LYS A 22 27.41 -2.49 15.68
CA LYS A 22 28.68 -2.93 15.10
C LYS A 22 28.46 -3.51 13.70
N THR A 23 27.46 -4.37 13.55
CA THR A 23 27.12 -4.97 12.25
C THR A 23 26.68 -3.91 11.24
N ALA A 24 25.88 -2.90 11.65
CA ALA A 24 25.49 -1.83 10.74
C ALA A 24 26.67 -0.94 10.35
N SER A 25 27.56 -0.62 11.29
CA SER A 25 28.72 0.26 11.06
C SER A 25 29.73 -0.40 10.14
N PHE A 26 30.26 -1.58 10.48
CA PHE A 26 31.30 -2.24 9.67
C PHE A 26 30.78 -2.84 8.35
N TYR A 27 29.47 -2.84 8.13
CA TYR A 27 28.89 -3.09 6.81
C TYR A 27 29.02 -1.87 5.88
N ARG A 28 29.29 -0.68 6.41
CA ARG A 28 29.31 0.59 5.67
C ARG A 28 30.64 1.34 5.76
N CYS A 29 31.40 1.17 6.83
CA CYS A 29 32.60 1.93 7.12
C CYS A 29 33.72 1.06 7.70
N ARG A 30 34.96 1.56 7.65
CA ARG A 30 36.13 0.91 8.29
C ARG A 30 36.36 1.37 9.72
N LYS A 31 35.93 2.59 10.05
CA LYS A 31 36.19 3.24 11.33
C LYS A 31 34.87 3.67 11.98
N LEU A 32 34.73 3.32 13.25
CA LEU A 32 33.55 3.63 14.07
C LEU A 32 34.01 4.31 15.34
N THR A 33 33.60 5.56 15.53
CA THR A 33 33.80 6.31 16.78
C THR A 33 32.45 6.49 17.47
N VAL A 34 32.39 6.17 18.77
CA VAL A 34 31.21 6.39 19.61
C VAL A 34 31.61 7.28 20.78
N ILE A 35 31.03 8.47 20.83
CA ILE A 35 31.18 9.39 21.95
C ILE A 35 29.84 9.43 22.69
N SER A 36 29.84 9.15 23.99
CA SER A 36 28.64 9.24 24.82
C SER A 36 28.90 10.17 25.99
N SER A 37 28.00 11.12 26.21
CA SER A 37 28.05 12.06 27.33
C SER A 37 26.88 11.79 28.28
N GLY A 38 27.16 11.84 29.58
CA GLY A 38 26.17 11.65 30.64
C GLY A 38 26.68 12.21 31.97
N LYS A 39 26.15 11.68 33.07
CA LYS A 39 26.48 12.17 34.43
C LYS A 39 27.95 12.07 34.79
N ASP A 40 28.63 11.05 34.26
CA ASP A 40 30.05 10.77 34.55
C ASP A 40 31.01 11.44 33.56
N GLY A 41 30.49 12.33 32.70
CA GLY A 41 31.24 13.02 31.65
C GLY A 41 31.11 12.36 30.27
N ALA A 42 31.98 12.78 29.35
CA ALA A 42 32.03 12.25 27.99
C ALA A 42 33.08 11.14 27.88
N HIS A 43 32.68 10.00 27.33
CA HIS A 43 33.55 8.87 27.03
C HIS A 43 33.57 8.63 25.52
N SER A 44 34.76 8.42 24.96
CA SER A 44 34.94 8.13 23.53
C SER A 44 35.69 6.82 23.34
N LEU A 45 35.09 5.94 22.55
CA LEU A 45 35.68 4.67 22.16
C LEU A 45 35.62 4.53 20.64
N ARG A 46 36.74 4.10 20.05
CA ARG A 46 36.89 3.95 18.62
C ARG A 46 37.36 2.56 18.24
N TRP A 47 36.70 1.99 17.23
CA TRP A 47 37.17 0.82 16.51
C TRP A 47 37.70 1.22 15.13
N ASP A 48 38.86 0.66 14.80
CA ASP A 48 39.50 0.81 13.51
C ASP A 48 39.90 -0.59 13.00
N LEU A 49 39.34 -0.99 11.86
CA LEU A 49 39.59 -2.32 11.30
C LEU A 49 41.03 -2.51 10.83
N ASP A 50 41.72 -1.44 10.41
CA ASP A 50 43.12 -1.51 9.99
C ASP A 50 44.04 -1.68 11.20
N VAL A 51 43.73 -0.98 12.29
CA VAL A 51 44.44 -1.19 13.56
C VAL A 51 44.26 -2.63 14.01
N LEU A 52 43.03 -3.14 14.08
CA LEU A 52 42.74 -4.53 14.47
C LEU A 52 43.45 -5.56 13.57
N ALA A 53 43.47 -5.35 12.26
CA ALA A 53 44.11 -6.27 11.31
C ALA A 53 45.65 -6.29 11.43
N SER A 54 46.25 -5.18 11.86
CA SER A 54 47.71 -5.06 12.05
C SER A 54 48.22 -5.63 13.37
N GLN A 55 47.34 -6.00 14.31
CA GLN A 55 47.73 -6.54 15.61
C GLN A 55 48.22 -7.98 15.48
N GLN A 56 49.41 -8.24 16.00
CA GLN A 56 50.03 -9.57 15.94
C GLN A 56 49.59 -10.48 17.10
N ASP A 57 49.00 -9.92 18.15
CA ASP A 57 48.59 -10.64 19.37
C ASP A 57 47.20 -11.30 19.26
N GLY A 58 46.49 -11.07 18.14
CA GLY A 58 45.12 -11.56 17.94
C GLY A 58 44.08 -10.91 18.86
N GLY A 59 44.44 -9.82 19.55
CA GLY A 59 43.59 -9.10 20.48
C GLY A 59 42.55 -8.21 19.79
N TRP A 60 41.42 -7.99 20.47
CA TRP A 60 40.39 -7.03 20.05
C TRP A 60 40.62 -5.69 20.75
N HIS A 61 41.57 -4.92 20.24
CA HIS A 61 41.96 -3.63 20.83
C HIS A 61 40.92 -2.55 20.56
N LEU A 62 40.71 -1.71 21.58
CA LEU A 62 39.80 -0.57 21.52
C LEU A 62 40.61 0.71 21.75
N LEU A 63 40.40 1.71 20.90
CA LEU A 63 41.11 2.98 20.99
C LEU A 63 40.29 3.95 21.83
N GLU A 64 40.94 4.59 22.80
CA GLU A 64 40.33 5.62 23.63
C GLU A 64 40.54 7.00 23.02
N GLY A 65 39.53 7.86 23.15
CA GLY A 65 39.54 9.23 22.66
C GLY A 65 38.96 9.40 21.24
N PRO A 66 38.43 10.59 20.92
CA PRO A 66 37.98 10.92 19.57
C PRO A 66 39.20 11.20 18.66
N PHE A 67 38.97 11.26 17.35
CA PHE A 67 39.94 11.87 16.44
C PHE A 67 40.05 13.38 16.75
N PRO A 68 41.26 13.97 16.72
CA PRO A 68 41.44 15.42 16.91
C PRO A 68 40.58 16.27 15.97
N GLU A 69 40.32 15.78 14.76
CA GLU A 69 39.50 16.44 13.74
C GLU A 69 38.01 16.56 14.13
N LEU A 70 37.59 15.92 15.24
CA LEU A 70 36.21 15.89 15.73
C LEU A 70 35.99 16.79 16.96
N ASP A 71 36.97 17.63 17.33
CA ASP A 71 36.91 18.47 18.53
C ASP A 71 35.68 19.40 18.57
N ASP A 72 35.31 19.99 17.43
CA ASP A 72 34.12 20.85 17.32
C ASP A 72 32.82 20.08 17.58
N LEU A 73 32.72 18.85 17.08
CA LEU A 73 31.55 17.99 17.26
C LEU A 73 31.39 17.51 18.72
N ASN A 74 32.51 17.33 19.43
CA ASN A 74 32.48 17.01 20.85
C ASN A 74 31.89 18.14 21.69
N LYS A 75 32.10 19.40 21.27
CA LYS A 75 31.60 20.57 21.99
C LYS A 75 30.07 20.61 21.99
N ASP A 76 29.43 20.40 20.85
CA ASP A 76 27.96 20.38 20.74
C ASP A 76 27.32 19.34 21.67
N LEU A 77 27.93 18.15 21.78
CA LEU A 77 27.46 17.08 22.66
C LEU A 77 27.64 17.43 24.15
N ASN A 78 28.75 18.09 24.48
CA ASN A 78 29.04 18.53 25.85
C ASN A 78 28.09 19.65 26.28
N ASP A 79 27.78 20.60 25.39
CA ASP A 79 26.85 21.71 25.64
C ASP A 79 25.41 21.18 25.88
N ALA A 80 25.03 20.08 25.24
CA ALA A 80 23.75 19.41 25.49
C ALA A 80 23.68 18.67 26.85
N GLY A 81 24.83 18.43 27.50
CA GLY A 81 24.96 17.79 28.83
C GLY A 81 24.59 16.29 28.90
N HIS A 82 24.09 15.71 27.80
CA HIS A 82 23.81 14.28 27.65
C HIS A 82 23.60 13.93 26.18
N GLY A 83 23.95 12.69 25.80
CA GLY A 83 23.64 12.16 24.48
C GLY A 83 24.68 11.16 23.98
N THR A 84 24.54 10.79 22.71
CA THR A 84 25.48 9.88 22.06
C THR A 84 25.68 10.31 20.61
N MET A 85 26.94 10.45 20.21
CA MET A 85 27.35 10.66 18.83
C MET A 85 27.97 9.37 18.27
N VAL A 86 27.54 8.98 17.08
CA VAL A 86 28.05 7.82 16.36
C VAL A 86 28.58 8.32 15.03
N ILE A 87 29.86 8.09 14.79
CA ILE A 87 30.58 8.63 13.65
C ILE A 87 31.13 7.47 12.83
N TRP A 88 30.82 7.50 11.54
CA TRP A 88 31.32 6.54 10.56
C TRP A 88 32.32 7.25 9.66
N GLU A 89 33.52 6.68 9.57
CA GLU A 89 34.63 7.22 8.79
C GLU A 89 35.12 6.16 7.80
N GLU A 90 35.63 6.61 6.66
CA GLU A 90 36.02 5.74 5.53
C GLU A 90 34.87 4.83 5.08
N LEU A 91 33.87 5.45 4.44
CA LEU A 91 32.68 4.77 3.89
C LEU A 91 33.01 3.93 2.63
N ASP A 92 33.97 3.02 2.75
CA ASP A 92 34.57 2.21 1.68
C ASP A 92 33.58 1.32 0.91
N ARG A 93 32.38 1.09 1.45
CA ARG A 93 31.31 0.29 0.82
C ARG A 93 30.18 1.11 0.20
N ILE A 94 30.14 2.42 0.47
CA ILE A 94 29.13 3.33 -0.07
C ILE A 94 29.77 4.17 -1.17
N ILE A 95 30.92 4.77 -0.87
CA ILE A 95 31.60 5.71 -1.75
C ILE A 95 32.66 4.94 -2.54
N SER A 96 32.36 4.69 -3.81
CA SER A 96 33.33 4.18 -4.77
C SER A 96 34.03 5.33 -5.50
N SER A 97 35.13 5.04 -6.22
CA SER A 97 35.85 6.04 -7.01
C SER A 97 35.01 6.71 -8.12
N LYS A 98 33.88 6.10 -8.50
CA LYS A 98 32.94 6.64 -9.49
C LYS A 98 31.67 7.24 -8.86
N PHE A 99 31.59 7.29 -7.53
CA PHE A 99 30.41 7.76 -6.82
C PHE A 99 30.26 9.27 -6.99
N THR A 100 29.11 9.70 -7.51
CA THR A 100 28.85 11.10 -7.86
C THR A 100 28.07 11.83 -6.77
N VAL A 101 27.95 13.15 -6.91
CA VAL A 101 27.06 13.97 -6.05
C VAL A 101 25.60 13.54 -6.24
N ASP A 102 25.18 13.22 -7.47
CA ASP A 102 23.81 12.77 -7.73
C ASP A 102 23.52 11.42 -7.05
N ASP A 103 24.48 10.50 -7.05
CA ASP A 103 24.37 9.23 -6.30
C ASP A 103 24.20 9.48 -4.80
N TRP A 104 24.91 10.47 -4.26
CA TRP A 104 24.79 10.87 -2.85
C TRP A 104 23.38 11.41 -2.54
N LEU A 105 22.87 12.33 -3.38
CA LEU A 105 21.55 12.91 -3.20
C LEU A 105 20.45 11.84 -3.31
N ASN A 106 20.54 10.95 -4.29
CA ASN A 106 19.63 9.82 -4.43
C ASN A 106 19.67 8.88 -3.21
N LEU A 107 20.85 8.63 -2.64
CA LEU A 107 21.00 7.84 -1.42
C LEU A 107 20.33 8.53 -0.22
N ILE A 108 20.49 9.85 -0.08
CA ILE A 108 19.83 10.63 0.97
C ILE A 108 18.30 10.55 0.84
N ASP A 109 17.76 10.69 -0.38
CA ASP A 109 16.32 10.57 -0.63
C ASP A 109 15.78 9.16 -0.27
N GLN A 110 16.54 8.12 -0.59
CA GLN A 110 16.20 6.74 -0.21
C GLN A 110 16.20 6.55 1.31
N ILE A 111 17.18 7.12 2.02
CA ILE A 111 17.26 7.07 3.48
C ILE A 111 16.08 7.84 4.10
N GLU A 112 15.79 9.05 3.60
CA GLU A 112 14.66 9.86 4.07
C GLU A 112 13.34 9.09 3.91
N SER A 113 13.09 8.54 2.72
CA SER A 113 11.88 7.75 2.44
C SER A 113 11.78 6.52 3.35
N HIS A 114 12.87 5.80 3.54
CA HIS A 114 12.91 4.62 4.39
C HIS A 114 12.64 4.96 5.87
N LEU A 115 13.29 5.98 6.41
CA LEU A 115 13.11 6.38 7.82
C LEU A 115 11.70 6.94 8.06
N SER A 116 11.19 7.73 7.12
CA SER A 116 9.84 8.29 7.13
C SER A 116 8.78 7.18 7.21
N MET A 117 9.00 6.08 6.49
CA MET A 117 8.13 4.90 6.50
C MET A 117 8.34 4.02 7.74
N VAL A 118 9.59 3.72 8.13
CA VAL A 118 9.85 2.74 9.20
C VAL A 118 9.46 3.26 10.59
N PHE A 119 9.67 4.56 10.82
CA PHE A 119 9.43 5.22 12.09
C PHE A 119 8.19 6.13 12.07
N HIS A 120 7.33 6.03 11.04
CA HIS A 120 6.20 6.95 10.84
C HIS A 120 5.36 7.16 12.11
N ARG A 121 5.00 6.10 12.82
CA ARG A 121 4.20 6.17 14.06
C ARG A 121 4.90 6.90 15.21
N TYR A 122 6.23 6.89 15.24
CA TYR A 122 7.00 7.66 16.21
C TYR A 122 7.04 9.15 15.83
N LEU A 123 7.15 9.42 14.54
CA LEU A 123 7.21 10.77 13.97
C LEU A 123 5.86 11.49 13.99
N GLU A 124 4.74 10.74 13.97
CA GLU A 124 3.38 11.28 14.09
C GLU A 124 3.08 11.85 15.49
N ILE A 125 3.71 11.30 16.53
CA ILE A 125 3.49 11.74 17.91
C ILE A 125 4.46 12.87 18.23
N LYS A 126 3.92 14.06 18.44
CA LYS A 126 4.70 15.25 18.82
C LYS A 126 5.62 14.93 20.01
N ASP A 127 6.87 15.36 19.90
CA ASP A 127 7.91 15.23 20.91
C ASP A 127 8.34 13.80 21.29
N LYS A 128 7.83 12.76 20.60
CA LYS A 128 8.24 11.37 20.84
C LYS A 128 9.56 11.02 20.14
N LEU A 129 9.70 11.42 18.88
CA LEU A 129 10.93 11.26 18.10
C LEU A 129 10.95 12.31 16.98
N THR A 130 12.07 13.01 16.83
CA THR A 130 12.35 13.83 15.66
C THR A 130 13.60 13.30 14.98
N ILE A 131 13.49 12.96 13.70
CA ILE A 131 14.64 12.58 12.87
C ILE A 131 14.94 13.75 11.94
N ARG A 132 16.21 14.16 11.90
CA ARG A 132 16.71 15.20 11.00
C ARG A 132 17.77 14.62 10.07
N ILE A 133 17.69 14.98 8.79
CA ILE A 133 18.73 14.71 7.79
C ILE A 133 19.21 16.07 7.29
N ASN A 134 20.51 16.33 7.36
CA ASN A 134 21.10 17.63 7.00
C ASN A 134 20.37 18.82 7.66
N GLY A 135 20.02 18.66 8.95
CA GLY A 135 19.30 19.66 9.74
C GLY A 135 17.78 19.76 9.48
N LYS A 136 17.25 19.16 8.41
CA LYS A 136 15.83 19.19 8.06
C LYS A 136 15.06 18.03 8.70
N ALA A 137 13.94 18.33 9.36
CA ALA A 137 13.07 17.31 9.93
C ALA A 137 12.31 16.56 8.83
N ILE A 138 12.33 15.22 8.89
CA ILE A 138 11.59 14.36 7.96
C ILE A 138 10.12 14.23 8.39
N LYS A 139 9.22 13.96 7.44
CA LYS A 139 7.79 13.79 7.70
C LYS A 139 7.42 12.31 7.82
N PRO A 140 6.46 11.93 8.69
CA PRO A 140 5.96 10.57 8.70
C PRO A 140 5.30 10.20 7.36
N TRP A 141 5.45 8.95 6.94
CA TRP A 141 4.74 8.37 5.81
C TRP A 141 3.75 7.31 6.29
N ASP A 142 2.44 7.62 6.27
CA ASP A 142 1.38 6.69 6.67
C ASP A 142 0.94 5.79 5.50
N PRO A 143 1.20 4.46 5.53
CA PRO A 143 0.78 3.53 4.47
C PRO A 143 -0.73 3.30 4.40
N PHE A 144 -1.50 3.81 5.37
CA PHE A 144 -2.92 3.52 5.52
C PHE A 144 -3.85 4.65 5.10
N LEU A 145 -3.32 5.83 4.70
CA LEU A 145 -4.11 7.04 4.42
C LEU A 145 -5.14 7.32 5.53
N SER A 146 -4.69 7.25 6.79
CA SER A 146 -5.55 7.42 7.96
C SER A 146 -6.17 8.81 7.96
N GLY A 147 -7.48 8.89 8.15
CA GLY A 147 -8.22 10.15 8.14
C GLY A 147 -8.54 10.73 6.75
N HIS A 148 -8.10 10.11 5.66
CA HIS A 148 -8.45 10.58 4.32
C HIS A 148 -9.96 10.45 4.05
N PRO A 149 -10.67 11.50 3.59
CA PRO A 149 -12.13 11.51 3.50
C PRO A 149 -12.68 10.47 2.51
N SER A 150 -11.91 10.16 1.46
CA SER A 150 -12.31 9.16 0.46
C SER A 150 -11.93 7.72 0.84
N LYS A 151 -11.43 7.47 2.06
CA LYS A 151 -11.03 6.12 2.49
C LYS A 151 -12.28 5.22 2.60
N PRO A 152 -12.39 4.16 1.76
CA PRO A 152 -13.63 3.38 1.70
C PRO A 152 -13.92 2.59 2.96
N TRP A 153 -12.88 2.05 3.63
CA TRP A 153 -13.09 1.15 4.76
C TRP A 153 -11.83 0.93 5.60
N ASN A 154 -12.05 0.79 6.90
CA ASN A 154 -11.15 0.09 7.82
C ASN A 154 -11.94 -0.77 8.81
N SER A 155 -11.36 -1.88 9.25
CA SER A 155 -11.95 -2.70 10.31
C SER A 155 -11.72 -2.04 11.68
N PRO A 156 -12.50 -2.42 12.71
CA PRO A 156 -12.07 -2.25 14.09
C PRO A 156 -10.74 -2.97 14.33
N VAL A 157 -9.99 -2.52 15.35
CA VAL A 157 -8.81 -3.22 15.83
C VAL A 157 -9.22 -4.52 16.52
N GLN A 158 -8.72 -5.66 16.06
CA GLN A 158 -9.07 -6.97 16.60
C GLN A 158 -7.86 -7.64 17.25
N PRO A 159 -7.97 -8.06 18.53
CA PRO A 159 -6.92 -8.84 19.16
C PRO A 159 -6.98 -10.31 18.73
N PHE A 160 -5.82 -10.98 18.66
CA PHE A 160 -5.80 -12.43 18.56
C PHE A 160 -6.02 -13.05 19.95
N LYS A 161 -7.23 -13.54 20.21
CA LYS A 161 -7.60 -14.13 21.51
C LYS A 161 -7.21 -13.18 22.67
N ASN A 162 -6.60 -13.71 23.73
CA ASN A 162 -6.12 -12.94 24.89
C ASN A 162 -4.62 -12.56 24.76
N THR A 163 -4.13 -12.33 23.54
CA THR A 163 -2.74 -11.94 23.30
C THR A 163 -2.60 -10.43 23.05
N GLN A 164 -1.36 -9.94 23.02
CA GLN A 164 -1.05 -8.54 22.65
C GLN A 164 -1.02 -8.30 21.13
N ILE A 165 -1.24 -9.34 20.32
CA ILE A 165 -1.26 -9.24 18.86
C ILE A 165 -2.55 -8.57 18.44
N LYS A 166 -2.45 -7.52 17.62
CA LYS A 166 -3.61 -6.76 17.12
C LYS A 166 -3.54 -6.62 15.62
N ILE A 167 -4.68 -6.78 14.95
CA ILE A 167 -4.81 -6.58 13.51
C ILE A 167 -5.83 -5.48 13.22
N GLU A 168 -5.55 -4.68 12.19
CA GLU A 168 -6.49 -3.71 11.63
C GLU A 168 -6.36 -3.74 10.10
N CYS A 169 -7.49 -3.90 9.44
CA CYS A 169 -7.55 -4.01 7.99
C CYS A 169 -7.95 -2.66 7.39
N HIS A 170 -7.36 -2.30 6.26
CA HIS A 170 -7.64 -1.07 5.56
C HIS A 170 -7.76 -1.32 4.05
N VAL A 171 -8.72 -0.64 3.44
CA VAL A 171 -8.84 -0.53 2.00
C VAL A 171 -8.63 0.93 1.64
N LEU A 172 -7.67 1.20 0.77
CA LEU A 172 -7.34 2.54 0.29
C LEU A 172 -8.32 3.01 -0.79
N PRO A 173 -8.49 4.34 -0.97
CA PRO A 173 -9.23 4.89 -2.10
C PRO A 173 -8.63 4.46 -3.44
N HIS A 174 -9.47 4.38 -4.47
CA HIS A 174 -9.00 4.29 -5.85
C HIS A 174 -8.25 5.57 -6.24
N LYS A 175 -7.30 5.48 -7.18
CA LYS A 175 -6.47 6.62 -7.61
C LYS A 175 -7.31 7.81 -8.11
N ASP A 176 -8.48 7.55 -8.69
CA ASP A 176 -9.40 8.59 -9.20
C ASP A 176 -10.01 9.45 -8.07
N ARG A 177 -9.85 9.03 -6.81
CA ARG A 177 -10.27 9.76 -5.61
C ARG A 177 -9.09 10.44 -4.91
N LEU A 178 -7.92 10.46 -5.54
CA LEU A 178 -6.70 11.09 -5.04
C LEU A 178 -6.22 12.13 -6.05
N THR A 179 -5.77 13.27 -5.55
CA THR A 179 -4.99 14.20 -6.36
C THR A 179 -3.64 13.58 -6.75
N ALA A 180 -3.00 14.08 -7.81
CA ALA A 180 -1.68 13.62 -8.21
C ALA A 180 -0.63 13.73 -7.08
N GLN A 181 -0.75 14.77 -6.24
CA GLN A 181 0.14 14.97 -5.09
C GLN A 181 -0.10 13.94 -3.99
N GLU A 182 -1.37 13.65 -3.66
CA GLU A 182 -1.72 12.61 -2.67
C GLU A 182 -1.29 11.23 -3.15
N LEU A 183 -1.50 10.93 -4.43
CA LEU A 183 -1.09 9.67 -5.03
C LEU A 183 0.43 9.48 -4.93
N LYS A 184 1.21 10.50 -5.33
CA LYS A 184 2.68 10.48 -5.23
C LYS A 184 3.15 10.34 -3.78
N ALA A 185 2.49 11.02 -2.84
CA ALA A 185 2.81 10.93 -1.43
C ALA A 185 2.52 9.54 -0.84
N ALA A 186 1.44 8.88 -1.25
CA ALA A 186 1.01 7.58 -0.71
C ALA A 186 1.58 6.36 -1.47
N GLU A 187 2.25 6.56 -2.61
CA GLU A 187 2.86 5.49 -3.40
C GLU A 187 3.95 4.73 -2.66
N GLY A 188 4.71 5.43 -1.81
CA GLY A 188 5.81 4.86 -1.04
C GLY A 188 7.04 4.49 -1.88
N PRO A 189 8.11 4.01 -1.25
CA PRO A 189 9.44 3.89 -1.88
C PRO A 189 9.53 2.88 -3.05
N ASN A 190 8.66 1.88 -3.08
CA ASN A 190 8.72 0.77 -4.04
C ASN A 190 7.55 0.76 -5.05
N GLY A 191 6.77 1.84 -5.12
CA GLY A 191 5.59 1.89 -5.97
C GLY A 191 4.32 1.33 -5.29
N TRP A 192 3.15 1.77 -5.77
CA TRP A 192 1.87 1.56 -5.09
C TRP A 192 1.49 0.08 -4.93
N ILE A 193 1.76 -0.74 -5.96
CA ILE A 193 1.48 -2.18 -5.97
C ILE A 193 2.33 -2.91 -4.92
N ALA A 194 3.59 -2.48 -4.77
CA ALA A 194 4.52 -3.08 -3.82
C ALA A 194 4.08 -2.85 -2.36
N GLN A 195 3.24 -1.85 -2.10
CA GLN A 195 2.78 -1.51 -0.76
C GLN A 195 1.59 -2.36 -0.28
N GLN A 196 1.12 -3.35 -1.03
CA GLN A 196 -0.02 -4.17 -0.59
C GLN A 196 0.32 -5.25 0.46
N GLY A 197 -0.67 -5.61 1.27
CA GLY A 197 -0.59 -6.70 2.25
C GLY A 197 -0.29 -6.23 3.67
N PHE A 198 0.38 -7.08 4.44
CA PHE A 198 0.68 -6.86 5.85
C PHE A 198 1.82 -5.87 6.08
N TYR A 199 1.60 -5.02 7.08
CA TYR A 199 2.53 -4.11 7.70
C TYR A 199 2.72 -4.57 9.14
N VAL A 200 3.83 -5.27 9.39
CA VAL A 200 4.10 -5.88 10.69
C VAL A 200 4.89 -4.89 11.53
N TYR A 201 4.31 -4.47 12.65
CA TYR A 201 4.90 -3.56 13.61
C TYR A 201 5.33 -4.33 14.84
N ARG A 202 6.53 -4.04 15.31
CA ARG A 202 7.01 -4.44 16.62
C ARG A 202 7.29 -3.21 17.43
N ASN A 203 6.54 -3.01 18.52
CA ASN A 203 6.59 -1.79 19.33
C ASN A 203 6.54 -0.54 18.43
N GLU A 204 5.52 -0.42 17.57
CA GLU A 204 5.34 0.70 16.63
C GLU A 204 6.42 0.89 15.55
N ARG A 205 7.56 0.20 15.62
CA ARG A 205 8.54 0.18 14.53
C ARG A 205 8.06 -0.78 13.45
N LEU A 206 7.98 -0.30 12.21
CA LEU A 206 7.70 -1.17 11.08
C LEU A 206 8.86 -2.14 10.84
N ILE A 207 8.56 -3.43 10.76
CA ILE A 207 9.51 -4.49 10.45
C ILE A 207 9.29 -4.96 9.00
N VAL A 208 8.03 -5.15 8.59
CA VAL A 208 7.70 -5.58 7.24
C VAL A 208 6.75 -4.57 6.62
N ALA A 209 7.12 -4.01 5.47
CA ALA A 209 6.31 -3.06 4.71
C ALA A 209 5.68 -3.75 3.49
N GLY A 210 4.38 -4.02 3.55
CA GLY A 210 3.61 -4.60 2.43
C GLY A 210 4.08 -6.00 2.02
N SER A 211 3.63 -7.04 2.71
CA SER A 211 3.89 -8.44 2.34
C SER A 211 2.68 -9.33 2.59
N TRP A 212 2.45 -10.35 1.76
CA TRP A 212 1.44 -11.37 2.04
C TRP A 212 1.95 -12.49 2.97
N LEU A 213 3.17 -12.35 3.50
CA LEU A 213 3.77 -13.24 4.51
C LEU A 213 3.85 -14.72 4.09
N GLY A 214 3.81 -15.00 2.78
CA GLY A 214 3.74 -16.37 2.24
C GLY A 214 2.42 -17.09 2.56
N LEU A 215 1.39 -16.39 3.02
CA LEU A 215 0.07 -16.94 3.25
C LEU A 215 -0.62 -17.29 1.93
N LYS A 216 -1.55 -18.25 2.00
CA LYS A 216 -2.26 -18.82 0.87
C LYS A 216 -3.75 -18.56 1.00
N SER A 217 -4.44 -18.49 -0.14
CA SER A 217 -5.91 -18.39 -0.17
C SER A 217 -6.57 -19.64 0.39
N SER A 218 -7.80 -19.50 0.91
CA SER A 218 -8.63 -20.66 1.24
C SER A 218 -8.87 -21.54 0.01
N ASP A 219 -9.06 -20.90 -1.15
CA ASP A 219 -9.51 -21.53 -2.40
C ASP A 219 -8.38 -22.23 -3.17
N SER A 220 -7.12 -21.88 -2.86
CA SER A 220 -5.93 -22.49 -3.46
C SER A 220 -4.84 -22.71 -2.42
N GLN A 221 -4.88 -23.88 -1.78
CA GLN A 221 -3.85 -24.36 -0.86
C GLN A 221 -2.46 -24.53 -1.53
N ARG A 222 -2.38 -24.41 -2.87
CA ARG A 222 -1.17 -24.65 -3.65
C ARG A 222 -0.31 -23.40 -3.85
N LYS A 223 -0.88 -22.20 -3.93
CA LYS A 223 -0.13 -20.97 -4.26
C LYS A 223 -0.29 -19.88 -3.21
N ALA A 224 0.82 -19.31 -2.76
CA ALA A 224 0.82 -18.13 -1.90
C ALA A 224 0.30 -16.90 -2.66
N TRP A 225 -0.31 -15.96 -1.94
CA TRP A 225 -0.69 -14.69 -2.55
C TRP A 225 0.55 -13.93 -3.02
N VAL A 226 0.45 -13.38 -4.23
CA VAL A 226 1.46 -12.52 -4.83
C VAL A 226 0.87 -11.10 -4.89
N LYS A 227 1.76 -10.11 -4.97
CA LYS A 227 1.33 -8.73 -5.20
C LYS A 227 0.80 -8.60 -6.63
N ASP A 228 -0.41 -8.07 -6.76
CA ASP A 228 -1.09 -7.91 -8.04
C ASP A 228 -1.85 -6.57 -8.09
N GLU A 229 -2.29 -6.19 -9.29
CA GLU A 229 -2.95 -4.91 -9.54
C GLU A 229 -4.32 -4.81 -8.85
N ILE A 230 -5.06 -5.92 -8.83
CA ILE A 230 -6.46 -5.97 -8.37
C ILE A 230 -6.55 -5.75 -6.85
N HIS A 231 -5.52 -6.15 -6.10
CA HIS A 231 -5.46 -6.04 -4.65
C HIS A 231 -4.56 -4.90 -4.15
N LYS A 232 -4.11 -4.01 -5.05
CA LYS A 232 -3.17 -2.92 -4.72
C LYS A 232 -3.69 -1.94 -3.66
N LEU A 233 -4.99 -1.94 -3.37
CA LEU A 233 -5.63 -1.09 -2.34
C LEU A 233 -5.65 -1.74 -0.95
N ALA A 234 -5.28 -3.02 -0.81
CA ALA A 234 -5.31 -3.71 0.48
C ALA A 234 -4.08 -3.36 1.33
N ARG A 235 -4.32 -2.96 2.59
CA ARG A 235 -3.29 -2.72 3.61
C ARG A 235 -3.73 -3.34 4.92
N ILE A 236 -2.87 -4.07 5.60
CA ILE A 236 -3.21 -4.74 6.86
C ILE A 236 -2.17 -4.40 7.91
N ARG A 237 -2.57 -3.68 8.95
CA ARG A 237 -1.74 -3.37 10.09
C ARG A 237 -1.72 -4.57 11.04
N LEU A 238 -0.54 -5.02 11.44
CA LEU A 238 -0.38 -6.09 12.41
C LEU A 238 0.64 -5.69 13.47
N ASP A 239 0.20 -5.49 14.71
CA ASP A 239 1.05 -5.22 15.85
C ASP A 239 1.40 -6.52 16.57
N ILE A 240 2.69 -6.73 16.84
CA ILE A 240 3.22 -7.84 17.63
C ILE A 240 4.08 -7.32 18.79
N PRO A 241 4.09 -8.01 19.95
CA PRO A 241 4.97 -7.67 21.05
C PRO A 241 6.43 -8.08 20.75
N ASN A 242 7.39 -7.45 21.43
CA ASN A 242 8.81 -7.77 21.26
C ASN A 242 9.22 -9.14 21.81
N THR A 243 8.37 -9.80 22.58
CA THR A 243 8.58 -11.16 23.09
C THR A 243 8.45 -12.24 22.01
N MET A 244 7.96 -11.89 20.82
CA MET A 244 7.65 -12.83 19.74
C MET A 244 8.68 -12.85 18.60
N ASP A 245 9.83 -12.19 18.76
CA ASP A 245 10.88 -12.11 17.73
C ASP A 245 11.32 -13.48 17.19
N ILE A 246 11.53 -14.44 18.09
CA ILE A 246 11.97 -15.80 17.75
C ILE A 246 10.87 -16.53 16.99
N GLU A 247 9.64 -16.44 17.49
CA GLU A 247 8.49 -17.16 16.94
C GLU A 247 8.11 -16.68 15.53
N TRP A 248 8.37 -15.41 15.25
CA TRP A 248 8.17 -14.77 13.95
C TRP A 248 9.39 -14.85 13.04
N GLU A 249 10.46 -15.55 13.46
CA GLU A 249 11.72 -15.67 12.74
C GLU A 249 12.29 -14.31 12.27
N ILE A 250 12.21 -13.29 13.14
CA ILE A 250 12.69 -11.94 12.81
C ILE A 250 14.22 -11.93 12.80
N ASP A 251 14.79 -11.95 11.60
CA ASP A 251 16.24 -11.88 11.35
C ASP A 251 16.84 -10.53 11.83
N ILE A 252 18.14 -10.49 12.05
CA ILE A 252 18.96 -9.30 12.37
C ILE A 252 18.71 -8.18 11.34
N ARG A 253 18.50 -8.55 10.07
CA ARG A 253 18.17 -7.63 8.98
C ARG A 253 16.76 -7.03 9.08
N LYS A 254 15.88 -7.58 9.91
CA LYS A 254 14.48 -7.16 10.10
C LYS A 254 13.72 -7.08 8.78
N ALA A 255 14.09 -7.90 7.80
CA ALA A 255 13.57 -7.86 6.43
C ALA A 255 12.55 -8.96 6.15
N VAL A 256 12.43 -9.95 7.05
CA VAL A 256 11.54 -11.10 6.92
C VAL A 256 10.83 -11.32 8.25
N ALA A 257 9.53 -11.57 8.19
CA ALA A 257 8.74 -12.05 9.31
C ALA A 257 7.86 -13.19 8.81
N ARG A 258 7.92 -14.34 9.47
CA ARG A 258 7.12 -15.52 9.12
C ARG A 258 6.09 -15.79 10.21
N PRO A 259 4.79 -15.82 9.89
CA PRO A 259 3.78 -16.01 10.91
C PRO A 259 3.83 -17.46 11.47
N PRO A 260 3.80 -17.59 12.81
CA PRO A 260 3.61 -18.86 13.50
C PRO A 260 2.40 -19.63 12.98
N VAL A 261 2.48 -20.96 12.96
CA VAL A 261 1.46 -21.84 12.34
C VAL A 261 0.04 -21.56 12.86
N TYR A 262 -0.11 -21.36 14.17
CA TYR A 262 -1.43 -21.13 14.78
C TYR A 262 -2.06 -19.77 14.41
N LEU A 263 -1.26 -18.79 13.94
CA LEU A 263 -1.77 -17.50 13.47
C LEU A 263 -2.17 -17.51 12.00
N ARG A 264 -1.61 -18.42 11.19
CA ARG A 264 -1.78 -18.41 9.73
C ARG A 264 -3.23 -18.39 9.28
N LYS A 265 -4.09 -19.22 9.89
CA LYS A 265 -5.52 -19.27 9.53
C LYS A 265 -6.24 -17.97 9.85
N TRP A 266 -5.94 -17.37 11.01
CA TRP A 266 -6.54 -16.10 11.45
C TRP A 266 -6.08 -14.94 10.55
N LEU A 267 -4.78 -14.86 10.26
CA LEU A 267 -4.22 -13.85 9.36
C LEU A 267 -4.75 -14.01 7.93
N ALA A 268 -4.82 -15.25 7.42
CA ALA A 268 -5.35 -15.52 6.09
C ALA A 268 -6.81 -15.06 5.97
N SER A 269 -7.66 -15.34 6.96
CA SER A 269 -9.05 -14.89 6.93
C SER A 269 -9.20 -13.37 6.84
N HIS A 270 -8.38 -12.61 7.58
CA HIS A 270 -8.38 -11.14 7.51
C HIS A 270 -7.83 -10.63 6.18
N ALA A 271 -6.78 -11.27 5.66
CA ALA A 271 -6.22 -10.94 4.37
C ALA A 271 -7.20 -11.17 3.23
N GLU A 272 -7.96 -12.27 3.27
CA GLU A 272 -8.95 -12.61 2.26
C GLU A 272 -10.13 -11.64 2.26
N ASP A 273 -10.67 -11.28 3.43
CA ASP A 273 -11.70 -10.23 3.54
C ASP A 273 -11.20 -8.88 3.01
N THR A 274 -9.99 -8.49 3.41
CA THR A 274 -9.38 -7.23 2.95
C THR A 274 -9.16 -7.22 1.44
N ARG A 275 -8.64 -8.33 0.88
CA ARG A 275 -8.44 -8.53 -0.56
C ARG A 275 -9.77 -8.43 -1.31
N ASN A 276 -10.81 -9.12 -0.83
CA ASN A 276 -12.13 -9.10 -1.45
C ASN A 276 -12.73 -7.69 -1.46
N ARG A 277 -12.60 -6.93 -0.37
CA ARG A 277 -13.05 -5.53 -0.31
C ARG A 277 -12.22 -4.62 -1.22
N ALA A 278 -10.90 -4.77 -1.23
CA ALA A 278 -10.01 -4.02 -2.11
C ALA A 278 -10.34 -4.27 -3.59
N ARG A 279 -10.57 -5.54 -3.97
CA ARG A 279 -11.00 -5.92 -5.31
C ARG A 279 -12.33 -5.27 -5.68
N LYS A 280 -13.31 -5.24 -4.77
CA LYS A 280 -14.59 -4.54 -5.01
C LYS A 280 -14.38 -3.04 -5.23
N VAL A 281 -13.58 -2.37 -4.40
CA VAL A 281 -13.28 -0.94 -4.59
C VAL A 281 -12.55 -0.67 -5.90
N PHE A 282 -11.62 -1.55 -6.29
CA PHE A 282 -10.87 -1.47 -7.53
C PHE A 282 -11.79 -1.65 -8.76
N ILE A 283 -12.68 -2.66 -8.74
CA ILE A 283 -13.63 -2.92 -9.84
C ILE A 283 -14.70 -1.82 -9.92
N TYR A 284 -15.31 -1.47 -8.80
CA TYR A 284 -16.45 -0.55 -8.76
C TYR A 284 -16.05 0.92 -8.54
N ARG A 285 -14.77 1.27 -8.82
CA ARG A 285 -14.17 2.62 -8.80
C ARG A 285 -14.84 3.61 -7.80
N GLY A 286 -14.89 3.23 -6.52
CA GLY A 286 -15.36 4.12 -5.44
C GLY A 286 -16.86 4.13 -5.10
N LYS A 287 -17.65 3.12 -5.50
CA LYS A 287 -19.06 2.96 -5.08
C LYS A 287 -19.29 2.41 -3.65
N ILE A 288 -18.49 2.82 -2.67
CA ILE A 288 -18.84 2.60 -1.26
C ILE A 288 -18.81 3.92 -0.50
N THR A 289 -19.43 4.96 -1.07
CA THR A 289 -19.80 6.16 -0.32
C THR A 289 -20.92 6.84 -1.08
N GLN A 290 -22.13 6.28 -0.93
CA GLN A 290 -23.42 6.97 -0.79
C GLN A 290 -24.56 5.95 -0.92
N THR A 291 -25.45 5.94 0.09
CA THR A 291 -26.83 5.42 0.11
C THR A 291 -26.98 3.87 0.07
N THR A 292 -27.59 3.15 1.01
CA THR A 292 -28.93 3.30 1.65
C THR A 292 -30.09 3.66 0.73
N ILE A 293 -29.94 3.48 -0.59
CA ILE A 293 -31.06 3.55 -1.53
C ILE A 293 -31.01 2.29 -2.40
N ASP A 294 -32.04 1.47 -2.24
CA ASP A 294 -32.42 0.30 -3.03
C ASP A 294 -31.34 -0.76 -3.33
N LYS A 295 -31.51 -1.94 -2.71
CA LYS A 295 -31.04 -3.24 -3.21
C LYS A 295 -31.77 -3.62 -4.52
N GLY A 296 -31.92 -2.69 -5.46
CA GLY A 296 -32.38 -2.99 -6.81
C GLY A 296 -31.22 -3.61 -7.57
N GLU A 297 -31.46 -4.76 -8.19
CA GLU A 297 -30.53 -5.38 -9.13
C GLU A 297 -30.28 -4.39 -10.28
N VAL A 298 -29.08 -3.80 -10.35
CA VAL A 298 -28.69 -2.91 -11.45
C VAL A 298 -28.55 -3.78 -12.69
N LYS A 299 -29.29 -3.44 -13.75
CA LYS A 299 -29.19 -4.16 -15.03
C LYS A 299 -27.84 -3.85 -15.68
N GLN A 300 -27.06 -4.89 -15.96
CA GLN A 300 -25.78 -4.79 -16.66
C GLN A 300 -25.99 -5.03 -18.15
N ALA A 301 -25.21 -4.35 -19.00
CA ALA A 301 -25.26 -4.58 -20.45
C ALA A 301 -24.55 -5.87 -20.87
N TRP A 302 -23.69 -6.44 -20.00
CA TRP A 302 -22.87 -7.60 -20.28
C TRP A 302 -23.06 -8.68 -19.22
N ASN A 303 -23.27 -9.92 -19.67
CA ASN A 303 -23.38 -11.12 -18.84
C ASN A 303 -22.20 -12.06 -19.10
N ALA A 304 -21.58 -12.58 -18.03
CA ALA A 304 -20.53 -13.58 -18.13
C ALA A 304 -21.15 -14.99 -18.14
N GLU A 305 -21.06 -15.68 -19.27
CA GLU A 305 -21.44 -17.09 -19.40
C GLU A 305 -20.22 -17.99 -19.19
N HIS A 306 -20.34 -18.92 -18.25
CA HIS A 306 -19.32 -19.94 -18.00
C HIS A 306 -19.69 -21.24 -18.69
N SER A 307 -18.77 -21.77 -19.51
CA SER A 307 -18.93 -23.05 -20.20
C SER A 307 -17.67 -23.92 -20.03
N ALA A 308 -17.75 -25.20 -20.41
CA ALA A 308 -16.61 -26.11 -20.38
C ALA A 308 -15.44 -25.66 -21.29
N SER A 309 -15.72 -24.87 -22.34
CA SER A 309 -14.72 -24.31 -23.26
C SER A 309 -14.18 -22.95 -22.81
N GLY A 310 -14.64 -22.43 -21.68
CA GLY A 310 -14.20 -21.16 -21.09
C GLY A 310 -15.34 -20.19 -20.82
N MET A 311 -14.96 -18.98 -20.40
CA MET A 311 -15.86 -17.87 -20.12
C MET A 311 -16.05 -17.01 -21.38
N ARG A 312 -17.28 -16.59 -21.66
CA ARG A 312 -17.60 -15.61 -22.72
C ARG A 312 -18.47 -14.51 -22.16
N TYR A 313 -18.40 -13.33 -22.77
CA TYR A 313 -19.26 -12.21 -22.43
C TYR A 313 -20.33 -12.05 -23.50
N LYS A 314 -21.59 -11.98 -23.11
CA LYS A 314 -22.73 -11.72 -23.99
C LYS A 314 -23.44 -10.45 -23.62
N ILE A 315 -24.01 -9.80 -24.61
CA ILE A 315 -24.82 -8.61 -24.42
C ILE A 315 -26.18 -9.04 -23.87
N ASP A 316 -26.62 -8.37 -22.80
CA ASP A 316 -27.95 -8.60 -22.24
C ASP A 316 -29.02 -7.91 -23.11
N LEU A 317 -29.80 -8.71 -23.83
CA LEU A 317 -30.86 -8.20 -24.71
C LEU A 317 -32.03 -7.59 -23.92
N GLU A 318 -32.17 -7.91 -22.63
CA GLU A 318 -33.18 -7.31 -21.73
C GLU A 318 -32.72 -5.98 -21.13
N HIS A 319 -31.47 -5.57 -21.40
CA HIS A 319 -30.98 -4.27 -21.01
C HIS A 319 -31.86 -3.16 -21.63
N PRO A 320 -32.28 -2.12 -20.89
CA PRO A 320 -33.27 -1.16 -21.40
C PRO A 320 -32.82 -0.40 -22.66
N ALA A 321 -31.53 -0.11 -22.76
CA ALA A 321 -30.94 0.52 -23.95
C ALA A 321 -30.94 -0.37 -25.20
N ILE A 322 -31.04 -1.69 -25.03
CA ILE A 322 -30.96 -2.66 -26.13
C ILE A 322 -32.36 -3.18 -26.48
N SER A 323 -33.15 -3.56 -25.47
CA SER A 323 -34.53 -4.05 -25.67
C SER A 323 -35.41 -3.05 -26.41
N SER A 324 -35.29 -1.74 -26.12
CA SER A 324 -36.03 -0.68 -26.83
C SER A 324 -35.74 -0.65 -28.33
N VAL A 325 -34.48 -0.90 -28.74
CA VAL A 325 -34.09 -0.96 -30.14
C VAL A 325 -34.55 -2.27 -30.79
N ILE A 326 -34.41 -3.40 -30.08
CA ILE A 326 -34.81 -4.72 -30.57
C ILE A 326 -36.31 -4.79 -30.86
N GLU A 327 -37.13 -4.23 -29.98
CA GLU A 327 -38.59 -4.21 -30.12
C GLU A 327 -39.06 -3.44 -31.38
N ASN A 328 -38.24 -2.52 -31.89
CA ASN A 328 -38.57 -1.67 -33.05
C ASN A 328 -37.73 -1.95 -34.29
N ALA A 329 -36.83 -2.92 -34.23
CA ALA A 329 -35.94 -3.22 -35.33
C ALA A 329 -36.70 -3.73 -36.57
N GLY A 330 -37.91 -4.27 -36.41
CA GLY A 330 -38.72 -4.79 -37.52
C GLY A 330 -37.92 -5.77 -38.38
N ASP A 331 -37.88 -5.52 -39.68
CA ASP A 331 -37.14 -6.33 -40.66
C ASP A 331 -35.60 -6.30 -40.46
N LEU A 332 -35.07 -5.31 -39.73
CA LEU A 332 -33.64 -5.22 -39.44
C LEU A 332 -33.20 -6.11 -38.27
N LEU A 333 -34.13 -6.75 -37.56
CA LEU A 333 -33.82 -7.55 -36.37
C LEU A 333 -32.75 -8.64 -36.60
N PRO A 334 -32.76 -9.42 -37.70
CA PRO A 334 -31.71 -10.40 -37.96
C PRO A 334 -30.32 -9.75 -38.11
N ASN A 335 -30.24 -8.61 -38.80
CA ASN A 335 -28.99 -7.87 -39.01
C ASN A 335 -28.47 -7.27 -37.69
N LEU A 336 -29.37 -6.73 -36.86
CA LEU A 336 -29.03 -6.20 -35.53
C LEU A 336 -28.44 -7.30 -34.63
N LYS A 337 -29.08 -8.48 -34.59
CA LYS A 337 -28.57 -9.62 -33.82
C LYS A 337 -27.20 -10.09 -34.33
N ALA A 338 -27.00 -10.13 -35.64
CA ALA A 338 -25.70 -10.48 -36.22
C ALA A 338 -24.61 -9.46 -35.83
N MET A 339 -24.92 -8.16 -35.87
CA MET A 339 -24.01 -7.10 -35.44
C MET A 339 -23.63 -7.23 -33.96
N LEU A 340 -24.62 -7.37 -33.07
CA LEU A 340 -24.35 -7.58 -31.64
C LEU A 340 -23.49 -8.82 -31.41
N ARG A 341 -23.74 -9.91 -32.15
CA ARG A 341 -22.94 -11.13 -32.05
C ARG A 341 -21.48 -10.92 -32.45
N VAL A 342 -21.21 -10.12 -33.48
CA VAL A 342 -19.84 -9.76 -33.86
C VAL A 342 -19.15 -8.96 -32.74
N ILE A 343 -19.85 -8.03 -32.11
CA ILE A 343 -19.32 -7.26 -30.97
C ILE A 343 -18.99 -8.18 -29.79
N GLU A 344 -19.86 -9.15 -29.47
CA GLU A 344 -19.61 -10.16 -28.43
C GLU A 344 -18.36 -11.01 -28.70
N GLU A 345 -18.14 -11.42 -29.94
CA GLU A 345 -17.00 -12.29 -30.31
C GLU A 345 -15.68 -11.51 -30.50
N THR A 346 -15.73 -10.18 -30.56
CA THR A 346 -14.56 -9.32 -30.81
C THR A 346 -14.11 -8.50 -29.60
N VAL A 347 -14.67 -8.76 -28.41
CA VAL A 347 -14.25 -8.07 -27.17
C VAL A 347 -12.75 -8.28 -26.95
N PRO A 348 -11.93 -7.21 -26.92
CA PRO A 348 -10.47 -7.33 -26.95
C PRO A 348 -9.88 -7.61 -25.57
N ILE A 349 -10.32 -8.68 -24.91
CA ILE A 349 -9.97 -9.02 -23.52
C ILE A 349 -8.46 -9.08 -23.29
N GLN A 350 -7.71 -9.73 -24.18
CA GLN A 350 -6.26 -9.87 -24.05
C GLN A 350 -5.56 -8.51 -24.14
N ARG A 351 -6.02 -7.64 -25.05
CA ARG A 351 -5.46 -6.30 -25.22
C ARG A 351 -5.76 -5.42 -24.01
N ILE A 352 -6.99 -5.44 -23.50
CA ILE A 352 -7.37 -4.74 -22.25
C ILE A 352 -6.48 -5.17 -21.09
N TRP A 353 -6.20 -6.47 -20.96
CA TRP A 353 -5.33 -7.00 -19.90
C TRP A 353 -3.87 -6.55 -20.07
N LEU A 354 -3.34 -6.60 -21.30
CA LEU A 354 -2.01 -6.09 -21.65
C LEU A 354 -1.88 -4.60 -21.33
N ASP A 355 -2.81 -3.77 -21.80
CA ASP A 355 -2.77 -2.33 -21.58
C ASP A 355 -2.87 -2.00 -20.06
N THR A 356 -3.65 -2.77 -19.30
CA THR A 356 -3.74 -2.62 -17.83
C THR A 356 -2.43 -3.02 -17.14
N ALA A 357 -1.78 -4.08 -17.60
CA ALA A 357 -0.52 -4.57 -17.02
C ALA A 357 0.67 -3.66 -17.37
N GLU A 358 0.75 -3.16 -18.60
CA GLU A 358 1.84 -2.32 -19.09
C GLU A 358 1.72 -0.87 -18.58
N ASN A 359 0.53 -0.28 -18.71
CA ASN A 359 0.33 1.13 -18.37
C ASN A 359 -0.04 1.34 -16.90
N LYS A 360 -0.27 0.26 -16.12
CA LYS A 360 -0.76 0.31 -14.71
C LYS A 360 -2.08 1.09 -14.55
N GLU A 361 -2.83 1.24 -15.64
CA GLU A 361 -4.11 1.94 -15.69
C GLU A 361 -5.16 1.08 -16.36
N ALA A 362 -6.30 0.87 -15.70
CA ALA A 362 -7.43 0.19 -16.31
C ALA A 362 -8.16 1.14 -17.28
N PRO A 363 -8.62 0.67 -18.46
CA PRO A 363 -9.31 1.51 -19.44
C PRO A 363 -10.48 2.30 -18.88
N HIS A 364 -10.71 3.51 -19.39
CA HIS A 364 -11.88 4.31 -19.06
C HIS A 364 -13.16 3.62 -19.54
N THR A 365 -14.15 3.51 -18.66
CA THR A 365 -15.45 2.89 -18.94
C THR A 365 -16.57 3.70 -18.29
N GLY A 366 -17.82 3.46 -18.70
CA GLY A 366 -18.99 4.10 -18.09
C GLY A 366 -19.00 5.63 -18.21
N PHE A 367 -18.50 6.15 -19.34
CA PHE A 367 -18.32 7.59 -19.60
C PHE A 367 -17.35 8.30 -18.64
N SER A 368 -16.47 7.55 -17.96
CA SER A 368 -15.45 8.13 -17.08
C SER A 368 -14.48 9.02 -17.87
N GLY A 369 -14.49 10.32 -17.56
CA GLY A 369 -13.65 11.32 -18.23
C GLY A 369 -14.34 12.02 -19.39
N GLU A 370 -15.54 11.57 -19.78
CA GLU A 370 -16.31 12.21 -20.85
C GLU A 370 -17.05 13.46 -20.34
N PRO A 371 -17.27 14.47 -21.20
CA PRO A 371 -18.09 15.64 -20.88
C PRO A 371 -19.52 15.24 -20.53
N SER A 372 -20.11 15.91 -19.53
CA SER A 372 -21.51 15.65 -19.13
C SER A 372 -22.52 15.83 -20.26
N THR A 373 -22.22 16.68 -21.25
CA THR A 373 -23.05 16.88 -22.44
C THR A 373 -23.17 15.61 -23.29
N GLU A 374 -22.09 14.86 -23.47
CA GLU A 374 -22.10 13.62 -24.26
C GLU A 374 -22.90 12.52 -23.55
N VAL A 375 -22.78 12.44 -22.22
CA VAL A 375 -23.58 11.52 -21.41
C VAL A 375 -25.08 11.89 -21.48
N LEU A 376 -25.39 13.18 -21.46
CA LEU A 376 -26.76 13.69 -21.52
C LEU A 376 -27.42 13.42 -22.89
N GLU A 377 -26.68 13.50 -23.99
CA GLU A 377 -27.19 13.15 -25.33
C GLU A 377 -27.66 11.70 -25.41
N VAL A 378 -26.85 10.78 -24.87
CA VAL A 378 -27.22 9.35 -24.80
C VAL A 378 -28.41 9.15 -23.87
N LEU A 379 -28.40 9.75 -22.68
CA LEU A 379 -29.51 9.68 -21.72
C LEU A 379 -30.83 10.18 -22.32
N THR A 380 -30.80 11.32 -23.02
CA THR A 380 -31.98 11.92 -23.65
C THR A 380 -32.58 10.99 -24.69
N THR A 381 -31.74 10.37 -25.51
CA THR A 381 -32.17 9.40 -26.53
C THR A 381 -32.83 8.18 -25.89
N LEU A 382 -32.21 7.63 -24.85
CA LEU A 382 -32.75 6.46 -24.13
C LEU A 382 -34.05 6.78 -23.41
N TYR A 383 -34.12 7.92 -22.73
CA TYR A 383 -35.32 8.41 -22.06
C TYR A 383 -36.48 8.57 -23.05
N ARG A 384 -36.23 9.23 -24.19
CA ARG A 384 -37.24 9.39 -25.25
C ARG A 384 -37.76 8.03 -25.74
N ASN A 385 -36.86 7.07 -25.97
CA ASN A 385 -37.27 5.73 -26.37
C ASN A 385 -38.12 5.05 -25.28
N MET A 386 -37.77 5.16 -23.99
CA MET A 386 -38.60 4.59 -22.92
C MET A 386 -40.01 5.19 -22.87
N VAL A 387 -40.14 6.51 -23.01
CA VAL A 387 -41.42 7.20 -22.91
C VAL A 387 -42.27 6.98 -24.17
N GLN A 388 -41.71 7.28 -25.35
CA GLN A 388 -42.48 7.31 -26.60
C GLN A 388 -42.72 5.92 -27.17
N ILE A 389 -41.76 5.01 -27.02
CA ILE A 389 -41.81 3.70 -27.66
C ILE A 389 -42.35 2.65 -26.70
N LYS A 390 -41.81 2.57 -25.47
CA LYS A 390 -42.29 1.60 -24.47
C LYS A 390 -43.53 2.06 -23.71
N GLY A 391 -43.99 3.31 -23.92
CA GLY A 391 -45.16 3.87 -23.24
C GLY A 391 -44.97 4.03 -21.73
N MET A 392 -43.73 4.14 -21.25
CA MET A 392 -43.45 4.37 -19.83
C MET A 392 -43.81 5.80 -19.45
N THR A 393 -44.26 6.02 -18.21
CA THR A 393 -44.37 7.40 -17.69
C THR A 393 -42.98 8.00 -17.49
N PRO A 394 -42.84 9.34 -17.54
CA PRO A 394 -41.59 10.04 -17.20
C PRO A 394 -40.91 9.52 -15.93
N GLU A 395 -41.68 9.28 -14.86
CA GLU A 395 -41.18 8.79 -13.58
C GLU A 395 -40.68 7.35 -13.66
N GLN A 396 -41.39 6.50 -14.41
CA GLN A 396 -40.99 5.10 -14.62
C GLN A 396 -39.69 5.02 -15.43
N ALA A 397 -39.54 5.86 -16.45
CA ALA A 397 -38.33 5.94 -17.27
C ALA A 397 -37.12 6.40 -16.43
N LYS A 398 -37.26 7.48 -15.64
CA LYS A 398 -36.20 7.93 -14.71
C LYS A 398 -35.82 6.85 -13.71
N LYS A 399 -36.82 6.18 -13.10
CA LYS A 399 -36.57 5.07 -12.16
C LYS A 399 -35.85 3.89 -12.82
N SER A 400 -36.11 3.61 -14.10
CA SER A 400 -35.39 2.60 -14.87
C SER A 400 -33.94 3.00 -15.12
N LEU A 401 -33.68 4.24 -15.52
CA LEU A 401 -32.32 4.77 -15.76
C LEU A 401 -31.47 4.75 -14.48
N HIS A 402 -32.06 5.10 -13.33
CA HIS A 402 -31.40 4.98 -12.02
C HIS A 402 -30.95 3.54 -11.68
N LYS A 403 -31.54 2.52 -12.33
CA LYS A 403 -31.21 1.09 -12.16
C LYS A 403 -30.47 0.48 -13.35
N THR A 404 -29.96 1.30 -14.28
CA THR A 404 -29.31 0.83 -15.51
C THR A 404 -27.85 1.28 -15.56
N GLU A 405 -26.91 0.37 -15.79
CA GLU A 405 -25.49 0.71 -15.98
C GLU A 405 -25.24 1.27 -17.40
N PRO A 406 -24.38 2.28 -17.60
CA PRO A 406 -23.61 3.06 -16.61
C PRO A 406 -24.37 4.27 -16.03
N PHE A 407 -25.63 4.48 -16.42
CA PHE A 407 -26.41 5.68 -16.11
C PHE A 407 -26.76 5.86 -14.64
N ASN A 408 -26.81 4.77 -13.87
CA ASN A 408 -26.95 4.81 -12.42
C ASN A 408 -25.82 5.60 -11.70
N ASN A 409 -24.74 5.95 -12.39
CA ASN A 409 -23.69 6.85 -11.89
C ASN A 409 -24.01 8.35 -12.04
N TYR A 410 -25.02 8.69 -12.84
CA TYR A 410 -25.30 10.05 -13.30
C TYR A 410 -26.67 10.52 -12.83
N ALA A 411 -26.98 10.29 -11.55
CA ALA A 411 -28.29 10.61 -10.97
C ALA A 411 -28.71 12.07 -11.21
N ASN A 412 -27.77 13.01 -11.08
CA ASN A 412 -28.00 14.42 -11.34
C ASN A 412 -28.47 14.68 -12.78
N LEU A 413 -27.82 14.05 -13.77
CA LEU A 413 -28.18 14.19 -15.18
C LEU A 413 -29.52 13.52 -15.49
N ILE A 414 -29.87 12.44 -14.80
CA ILE A 414 -31.19 11.80 -14.93
C ILE A 414 -32.30 12.75 -14.45
N GLU A 415 -32.06 13.52 -13.39
CA GLU A 415 -33.05 14.48 -12.90
C GLU A 415 -33.26 15.66 -13.85
N GLU A 416 -32.22 16.07 -14.60
CA GLU A 416 -32.28 17.12 -15.63
C GLU A 416 -33.13 16.74 -16.85
N LEU A 417 -33.43 15.45 -17.07
CA LEU A 417 -34.31 14.99 -18.14
C LEU A 417 -35.73 15.53 -17.91
N SER A 418 -36.18 16.41 -18.79
CA SER A 418 -37.55 16.92 -18.85
C SER A 418 -38.23 16.46 -20.15
N GLU A 419 -39.56 16.57 -20.21
CA GLU A 419 -40.41 16.03 -21.30
C GLU A 419 -39.93 16.36 -22.72
#